data_AF-A0A0Q0EC17-F1
#
_entry.id   AF-A0A0Q0EC17-F1
#
_cell.length_a   1.000
_cell.length_b   1.000
_cell.length_c   1.000
_cell.angle_alpha   90.00
_cell.angle_beta   90.00
_cell.angle_gamma   90.00
#
_symmetry.space_group_name_H-M   'P 1'
#
loop_
_entity.id
_entity.type
_entity.pdbx_description
1 polymer ?
#
loop_
_entity_poly.entity_id
_entity_poly.type
_entity_poly.pdbx_seq_one_letter_code
_entity_poly.pdbx_strand_id
1 'polypeptide(L)'
;MLLVALTALNAFCLIGGLLFNAELLNKAGADIPLKNLQALEIYGQTLAAVSVCLAAWRLCIWAHGKWGHQQHLVRSILLSTAILAPLTWWVQGVVPDAIAEEFPAELQVYSLYAYVTKKGLLYDSVQIPGIPYQEYRDKGEGKAFIANLGVLMSVQGSYVEQIGHNFQGFAQTVFRGYARRNADKLYVRLQTEVIPLFDDIAREYVRIEALRRAGATGNKRKALAPPSVATQQQALPSAEDYALAMPSGLRTRQAMANTAEVRGMARRALGPLYVEGMDLLATRTQFNTYLNGIAVNMASDVASTDVHGAQSLSVLKNMWFVPWSLLSGLFMGALNIAGLLLSTIEQRAFIHKRRVALRAAAVILIVVVPLLAGNAIIQSPGYRTAFKSIEAGPTLMAGVFHWAMSAEAMLYNLTRPLLDAE
;
A
#
# COMPACT_ATOMS: atom_id res chain seq x y z
N MET A 1 20.05 -4.32 37.22
CA MET A 1 20.67 -4.34 35.88
C MET A 1 19.72 -4.93 34.83
N LEU A 2 19.41 -6.23 34.85
CA LEU A 2 18.59 -6.90 33.81
C LEU A 2 17.17 -6.31 33.65
N LEU A 3 16.45 -6.06 34.75
CA LEU A 3 15.11 -5.44 34.72
C LEU A 3 15.12 -3.99 34.20
N VAL A 4 16.19 -3.25 34.48
CA VAL A 4 16.37 -1.87 34.00
C VAL A 4 16.62 -1.89 32.49
N ALA A 5 17.48 -2.79 32.01
CA ALA A 5 17.73 -3.00 30.59
C ALA A 5 16.44 -3.40 29.84
N LEU A 6 15.65 -4.32 30.39
CA LEU A 6 14.34 -4.68 29.82
C LEU A 6 13.37 -3.51 29.77
N THR A 7 13.38 -2.64 30.78
CA THR A 7 12.50 -1.46 30.80
C THR A 7 12.91 -0.48 29.72
N ALA A 8 14.21 -0.21 29.58
CA ALA A 8 14.74 0.64 28.51
C ALA A 8 14.41 0.05 27.12
N LEU A 9 14.63 -1.25 26.91
CA LEU A 9 14.34 -1.91 25.64
C LEU A 9 12.85 -1.89 25.30
N ASN A 10 11.95 -2.18 26.25
CA ASN A 10 10.51 -2.05 26.02
C ASN A 10 10.10 -0.61 25.70
N ALA A 11 10.73 0.40 26.32
CA ALA A 11 10.46 1.80 26.02
C ALA A 11 10.91 2.16 24.59
N PHE A 12 12.11 1.75 24.18
CA PHE A 12 12.59 1.95 22.81
C PHE A 12 11.70 1.23 21.78
N CYS A 13 11.32 -0.02 22.04
CA CYS A 13 10.41 -0.76 21.16
C CYS A 13 9.01 -0.13 21.09
N LEU A 14 8.51 0.40 22.21
CA LEU A 14 7.23 1.12 22.22
C LEU A 14 7.30 2.39 21.38
N ILE A 15 8.34 3.21 21.57
CA ILE A 15 8.54 4.45 20.78
C ILE A 15 8.70 4.10 19.29
N GLY A 16 9.53 3.11 18.97
CA GLY A 16 9.71 2.62 17.60
C GLY A 16 8.41 2.09 16.97
N GLY A 17 7.59 1.35 17.72
CA GLY A 17 6.29 0.86 17.26
C GLY A 17 5.26 1.98 17.04
N LEU A 18 5.24 2.98 17.92
CA LEU A 18 4.38 4.16 17.76
C LEU A 18 4.77 4.98 16.53
N LEU A 19 6.08 5.20 16.33
CA LEU A 19 6.65 5.82 15.14
C LEU A 19 6.29 5.06 13.87
N PHE A 20 6.47 3.73 13.89
CA PHE A 20 6.13 2.86 12.76
C PHE A 20 4.67 3.02 12.35
N ASN A 21 3.76 2.89 13.30
CA ASN A 21 2.33 2.96 13.02
C ASN A 21 1.93 4.35 12.50
N ALA A 22 2.53 5.42 13.02
CA ALA A 22 2.28 6.77 12.52
C ALA A 22 2.76 6.96 11.08
N GLU A 23 3.98 6.50 10.78
CA GLU A 23 4.56 6.54 9.44
C GLU A 23 3.78 5.68 8.44
N LEU A 24 3.35 4.49 8.88
CA LEU A 24 2.54 3.59 8.07
C LEU A 24 1.17 4.18 7.77
N LEU A 25 0.53 4.87 8.73
CA LEU A 25 -0.71 5.62 8.51
C LEU A 25 -0.53 6.81 7.57
N ASN A 26 0.59 7.54 7.67
CA ASN A 26 0.95 8.60 6.74
C ASN A 26 1.10 8.07 5.31
N LYS A 27 1.75 6.92 5.16
CA LYS A 27 1.94 6.26 3.85
C LYS A 27 0.68 5.58 3.35
N ALA A 28 -0.19 5.08 4.22
CA ALA A 28 -1.45 4.47 3.83
C ALA A 28 -2.34 5.45 3.05
N GLY A 29 -2.24 6.75 3.32
CA GLY A 29 -2.89 7.82 2.56
C GLY A 29 -2.18 8.26 1.28
N ALA A 30 -1.02 7.69 0.95
CA ALA A 30 -0.25 8.00 -0.26
C ALA A 30 -0.25 6.80 -1.23
N ASP A 31 -0.02 7.06 -2.52
CA ASP A 31 0.32 6.00 -3.49
C ASP A 31 1.72 5.48 -3.14
N ILE A 32 1.81 4.42 -2.32
CA ILE A 32 3.10 3.87 -1.85
C ILE A 32 3.81 3.13 -3.00
N PRO A 33 5.04 3.52 -3.39
CA PRO A 33 5.82 2.73 -4.34
C PRO A 33 6.25 1.40 -3.72
N LEU A 34 6.24 0.29 -4.49
CA LEU A 34 6.55 -1.07 -3.99
C LEU A 34 7.85 -1.17 -3.19
N LYS A 35 8.90 -0.43 -3.59
CA LYS A 35 10.20 -0.45 -2.90
C LYS A 35 10.10 0.04 -1.44
N ASN A 36 9.16 0.94 -1.16
CA ASN A 36 8.93 1.45 0.20
C ASN A 36 8.12 0.45 1.05
N LEU A 37 7.33 -0.45 0.43
CA LEU A 37 6.59 -1.49 1.14
C LEU A 37 7.54 -2.54 1.74
N GLN A 38 8.54 -3.00 0.98
CA GLN A 38 9.54 -3.96 1.48
C GLN A 38 10.31 -3.42 2.69
N ALA A 39 10.68 -2.13 2.66
CA ALA A 39 11.35 -1.50 3.80
C ALA A 39 10.44 -1.44 5.04
N LEU A 40 9.15 -1.12 4.86
CA LEU A 40 8.15 -1.13 5.93
C LEU A 40 7.92 -2.54 6.48
N GLU A 41 7.89 -3.55 5.62
CA GLU A 41 7.73 -4.95 6.01
C GLU A 41 8.89 -5.43 6.88
N ILE A 42 10.13 -5.22 6.44
CA ILE A 42 11.33 -5.58 7.20
C ILE A 42 11.33 -4.89 8.56
N TYR A 43 10.97 -3.60 8.60
CA TYR A 43 10.91 -2.84 9.84
C TYR A 43 9.83 -3.35 10.80
N GLY A 44 8.62 -3.64 10.29
CA GLY A 44 7.53 -4.24 11.06
C GLY A 44 7.87 -5.64 11.60
N GLN A 45 8.45 -6.51 10.76
CA GLN A 45 8.93 -7.84 11.14
C GLN A 45 9.99 -7.77 12.25
N THR A 46 10.93 -6.83 12.14
CA THR A 46 11.99 -6.61 13.13
C THR A 46 11.40 -6.17 14.48
N LEU A 47 10.50 -5.17 14.47
CA LEU A 47 9.85 -4.68 15.70
C LEU A 47 9.02 -5.76 16.39
N ALA A 48 8.28 -6.56 15.61
CA ALA A 48 7.50 -7.67 16.13
C ALA A 48 8.39 -8.73 16.77
N ALA A 49 9.44 -9.18 16.08
CA ALA A 49 10.38 -10.18 16.58
C ALA A 49 11.04 -9.74 17.89
N VAL A 50 11.49 -8.49 17.98
CA VAL A 50 12.09 -7.93 19.20
C VAL A 50 11.06 -7.86 20.33
N SER A 51 9.85 -7.36 20.06
CA SER A 51 8.79 -7.21 21.09
C SER A 51 8.37 -8.56 21.69
N VAL A 52 8.20 -9.60 20.85
CA VAL A 52 7.91 -10.96 21.30
C VAL A 52 9.07 -11.55 22.11
N CYS A 53 10.32 -11.35 21.66
CA CYS A 53 11.50 -11.78 22.42
C CYS A 53 11.57 -11.10 23.79
N LEU A 54 11.32 -9.80 23.89
CA LEU A 54 11.31 -9.07 25.16
C LEU A 54 10.25 -9.61 26.13
N ALA A 55 9.05 -9.91 25.61
CA ALA A 55 7.99 -10.54 26.40
C ALA A 55 8.42 -11.94 26.90
N ALA A 56 9.02 -12.75 26.03
CA ALA A 56 9.53 -14.08 26.38
C ALA A 56 10.67 -14.04 27.40
N TRP A 57 11.63 -13.13 27.22
CA TRP A 57 12.72 -12.92 28.19
C TRP A 57 12.19 -12.60 29.57
N ARG A 58 11.12 -11.80 29.63
CA ARG A 58 10.44 -11.50 30.89
C ARG A 58 9.82 -12.73 31.53
N LEU A 59 9.16 -13.59 30.75
CA LEU A 59 8.65 -14.87 31.23
C LEU A 59 9.77 -15.77 31.74
N CYS A 60 10.90 -15.85 31.03
CA CYS A 60 12.07 -16.60 31.44
C CYS A 60 12.63 -16.11 32.78
N ILE A 61 12.76 -14.80 32.97
CA ILE A 61 13.23 -14.19 34.23
C ILE A 61 12.27 -14.50 35.36
N TRP A 62 10.96 -14.40 35.11
CA TRP A 62 9.96 -14.74 36.12
C TRP A 62 10.02 -16.21 36.53
N ALA A 63 10.15 -17.12 35.57
CA ALA A 63 10.22 -18.56 35.81
C ALA A 63 11.50 -18.96 36.57
N HIS A 64 12.65 -18.42 36.17
CA HIS A 64 13.95 -18.79 36.75
C HIS A 64 14.34 -17.96 37.98
N GLY A 65 13.73 -16.80 38.19
CA GLY A 65 13.92 -15.97 39.38
C GLY A 65 13.49 -16.65 40.67
N LYS A 66 12.66 -17.70 40.61
CA LYS A 66 12.32 -18.56 41.76
C LYS A 66 13.35 -19.67 42.04
N TRP A 67 14.18 -20.04 41.07
CA TRP A 67 14.99 -21.29 41.10
C TRP A 67 16.52 -21.04 41.16
N GLY A 68 16.95 -19.78 41.24
CA GLY A 68 18.32 -19.39 41.65
C GLY A 68 19.46 -19.69 40.68
N HIS A 69 19.21 -20.30 39.51
CA HIS A 69 20.29 -20.73 38.61
C HIS A 69 20.44 -19.81 37.38
N GLN A 70 21.44 -18.92 37.46
CA GLN A 70 21.73 -17.90 36.44
C GLN A 70 22.10 -18.49 35.06
N GLN A 71 22.75 -19.65 35.01
CA GLN A 71 23.09 -20.34 33.75
C GLN A 71 21.85 -20.83 33.00
N HIS A 72 20.84 -21.34 33.73
CA HIS A 72 19.58 -21.78 33.11
C HIS A 72 18.81 -20.60 32.54
N LEU A 73 18.81 -19.45 33.23
CA LEU A 73 18.19 -18.22 32.72
C LEU A 73 18.78 -17.77 31.38
N VAL A 74 20.11 -17.71 31.26
CA VAL A 74 20.78 -17.30 30.01
C VAL A 74 20.47 -18.27 28.88
N ARG A 75 20.51 -19.58 29.15
CA ARG A 75 20.14 -20.61 28.17
C ARG A 75 18.68 -20.46 27.71
N SER A 76 17.75 -20.23 28.62
CA SER A 76 16.33 -20.03 28.27
C SER A 76 16.11 -18.76 27.44
N ILE A 77 16.80 -17.66 27.76
CA ILE A 77 16.76 -16.42 26.97
C ILE A 77 17.25 -16.69 25.55
N LEU A 78 18.44 -17.28 25.40
CA LEU A 78 19.02 -17.59 24.08
C LEU A 78 18.14 -18.53 23.27
N LEU A 79 17.63 -19.60 23.90
CA LEU A 79 16.77 -20.58 23.24
C LEU A 79 15.42 -19.96 22.85
N SER A 80 14.83 -19.14 23.72
CA SER A 80 13.60 -18.41 23.40
C SER A 80 13.79 -17.44 22.23
N THR A 81 14.92 -16.73 22.15
CA THR A 81 15.23 -15.85 21.00
C THR A 81 15.45 -16.64 19.72
N ALA A 82 16.25 -17.71 19.78
CA ALA A 82 16.56 -18.54 18.62
C ALA A 82 15.32 -19.18 17.99
N ILE A 83 14.26 -19.40 18.77
CA ILE A 83 12.98 -19.96 18.29
C ILE A 83 11.99 -18.84 17.93
N LEU A 84 11.74 -17.90 18.85
CA LEU A 84 10.67 -16.93 18.70
C LEU A 84 10.98 -15.83 17.69
N ALA A 85 12.25 -15.41 17.54
CA ALA A 85 12.61 -14.41 16.55
C ALA A 85 12.31 -14.87 15.11
N PRO A 86 12.82 -16.02 14.63
CA PRO A 86 12.51 -16.48 13.28
C PRO A 86 11.04 -16.87 13.11
N LEU A 87 10.41 -17.45 14.15
CA LEU A 87 8.98 -17.78 14.09
C LEU A 87 8.13 -16.52 13.92
N THR A 88 8.38 -15.48 14.72
CA THR A 88 7.63 -14.22 14.65
C THR A 88 7.86 -13.51 13.33
N TRP A 89 9.11 -13.50 12.84
CA TRP A 89 9.44 -12.96 11.53
C TRP A 89 8.64 -13.65 10.42
N TRP A 90 8.65 -14.99 10.42
CA TRP A 90 7.94 -15.80 9.43
C TRP A 90 6.43 -15.58 9.49
N VAL A 91 5.83 -15.58 10.68
CA VAL A 91 4.39 -15.29 10.86
C VAL A 91 4.04 -13.89 10.36
N GLN A 92 4.87 -12.88 10.63
CA GLN A 92 4.60 -11.52 10.15
C GLN A 92 4.62 -11.39 8.64
N GLY A 93 5.51 -12.10 7.94
CA GLY A 93 5.56 -12.09 6.47
C GLY A 93 4.49 -12.96 5.82
N VAL A 94 4.23 -14.16 6.36
CA VAL A 94 3.35 -15.15 5.70
C VAL A 94 1.87 -14.88 5.91
N VAL A 95 1.46 -14.35 7.08
CA VAL A 95 0.03 -14.21 7.38
C VAL A 95 -0.72 -13.30 6.39
N PRO A 96 -0.21 -12.12 5.98
CA PRO A 96 -0.86 -11.31 4.95
C PRO A 96 -1.08 -12.06 3.64
N ASP A 97 -0.07 -12.83 3.21
CA ASP A 97 -0.13 -13.60 1.97
C ASP A 97 -1.11 -14.76 2.07
N ALA A 98 -1.10 -15.49 3.17
CA ALA A 98 -2.01 -16.61 3.42
C ALA A 98 -3.47 -16.14 3.52
N ILE A 99 -3.74 -15.01 4.18
CA ILE A 99 -5.08 -14.42 4.24
C ILE A 99 -5.55 -14.03 2.83
N ALA A 100 -4.67 -13.45 2.01
CA ALA A 100 -5.02 -13.06 0.64
C ALA A 100 -5.24 -14.26 -0.29
N GLU A 101 -4.48 -15.34 -0.12
CA GLU A 101 -4.58 -16.56 -0.93
C GLU A 101 -5.81 -17.41 -0.58
N GLU A 102 -6.17 -17.48 0.71
CA GLU A 102 -7.38 -18.17 1.17
C GLU A 102 -8.66 -17.33 0.93
N PHE A 103 -8.50 -16.08 0.49
CA PHE A 103 -9.63 -15.20 0.24
C PHE A 103 -10.44 -15.69 -0.98
N PRO A 104 -11.76 -15.91 -0.84
CA PRO A 104 -12.60 -16.42 -1.92
C PRO A 104 -12.43 -15.61 -3.21
N ALA A 105 -12.29 -16.31 -4.35
CA ALA A 105 -12.07 -15.69 -5.66
C ALA A 105 -13.17 -14.66 -6.04
N GLU A 106 -14.41 -14.90 -5.60
CA GLU A 106 -15.54 -13.99 -5.79
C GLU A 106 -15.37 -12.64 -5.07
N LEU A 107 -14.60 -12.61 -3.97
CA LEU A 107 -14.35 -11.41 -3.16
C LEU A 107 -13.11 -10.63 -3.63
N GLN A 108 -12.31 -11.20 -4.54
CA GLN A 108 -11.13 -10.52 -5.10
C GLN A 108 -11.52 -9.26 -5.89
N VAL A 109 -12.71 -9.25 -6.50
CA VAL A 109 -13.33 -8.08 -7.13
C VAL A 109 -13.35 -6.88 -6.17
N TYR A 110 -13.65 -7.12 -4.88
CA TYR A 110 -13.80 -6.06 -3.89
C TYR A 110 -12.48 -5.37 -3.56
N SER A 111 -11.34 -6.04 -3.76
CA SER A 111 -10.03 -5.39 -3.65
C SER A 111 -9.82 -4.33 -4.74
N LEU A 112 -10.28 -4.60 -5.97
CA LEU A 112 -10.24 -3.61 -7.06
C LEU A 112 -11.18 -2.44 -6.76
N TYR A 113 -12.38 -2.72 -6.24
CA TYR A 113 -13.33 -1.67 -5.84
C TYR A 113 -12.75 -0.81 -4.72
N ALA A 114 -12.08 -1.43 -3.75
CA ALA A 114 -11.45 -0.74 -2.65
C ALA A 114 -10.23 0.07 -3.09
N TYR A 115 -9.41 -0.45 -4.00
CA TYR A 115 -8.31 0.29 -4.60
C TYR A 115 -8.79 1.55 -5.34
N VAL A 116 -9.80 1.40 -6.20
CA VAL A 116 -10.39 2.53 -6.94
C VAL A 116 -11.08 3.50 -5.97
N THR A 117 -11.81 3.02 -4.97
CA THR A 117 -12.46 3.88 -3.96
C THR A 117 -11.43 4.65 -3.13
N LYS A 118 -10.34 3.99 -2.72
CA LYS A 118 -9.23 4.63 -1.99
C LYS A 118 -8.64 5.79 -2.79
N LYS A 119 -8.34 5.58 -4.09
CA LYS A 119 -7.93 6.67 -4.98
C LYS A 119 -9.04 7.72 -5.10
N GLY A 120 -10.27 7.27 -5.20
CA GLY A 120 -11.48 8.10 -5.21
C GLY A 120 -11.47 9.16 -4.12
N LEU A 121 -11.29 8.70 -2.88
CA LEU A 121 -11.28 9.50 -1.66
C LEU A 121 -10.02 10.36 -1.53
N LEU A 122 -8.83 9.81 -1.81
CA LEU A 122 -7.56 10.53 -1.71
C LEU A 122 -7.45 11.71 -2.68
N TYR A 123 -8.08 11.60 -3.84
CA TYR A 123 -8.07 12.65 -4.87
C TYR A 123 -9.37 13.46 -4.91
N ASP A 124 -10.21 13.35 -3.88
CA ASP A 124 -11.51 14.02 -3.70
C ASP A 124 -12.42 13.93 -4.94
N SER A 125 -12.29 12.83 -5.66
CA SER A 125 -13.05 12.52 -6.87
C SER A 125 -14.34 11.76 -6.55
N VAL A 126 -14.41 11.17 -5.36
CA VAL A 126 -15.56 10.47 -4.81
C VAL A 126 -15.67 10.81 -3.32
N GLN A 127 -16.91 10.86 -2.83
CA GLN A 127 -17.23 10.90 -1.41
C GLN A 127 -18.20 9.76 -1.11
N ILE A 128 -17.99 9.06 0.01
CA ILE A 128 -18.97 8.07 0.48
C ILE A 128 -20.06 8.83 1.23
N PRO A 129 -21.35 8.72 0.81
CA PRO A 129 -22.43 9.45 1.44
C PRO A 129 -22.49 9.27 2.96
N GLY A 130 -22.55 10.38 3.69
CA GLY A 130 -22.64 10.39 5.15
C GLY A 130 -21.36 10.03 5.91
N ILE A 131 -20.23 9.80 5.22
CA ILE A 131 -18.92 9.63 5.84
C ILE A 131 -18.13 10.95 5.71
N PRO A 132 -17.77 11.63 6.81
CA PRO A 132 -17.09 12.93 6.77
C PRO A 132 -15.59 12.81 6.48
N TYR A 133 -15.17 11.96 5.54
CA TYR A 133 -13.75 11.65 5.32
C TYR A 133 -12.90 12.91 5.07
N GLN A 134 -13.41 13.87 4.30
CA GLN A 134 -12.68 15.10 3.96
C GLN A 134 -12.32 15.95 5.20
N GLU A 135 -13.19 15.97 6.21
CA GLU A 135 -12.97 16.72 7.46
C GLU A 135 -11.89 16.09 8.36
N TYR A 136 -11.65 14.79 8.16
CA TYR A 136 -10.74 13.98 8.95
C TYR A 136 -9.54 13.45 8.15
N ARG A 137 -9.40 13.83 6.88
CA ARG A 137 -8.39 13.34 5.94
C ARG A 137 -6.98 13.39 6.52
N ASP A 138 -6.63 14.52 7.14
CA ASP A 138 -5.30 14.75 7.70
C ASP A 138 -5.23 14.44 9.20
N LYS A 139 -6.29 13.85 9.77
CA LYS A 139 -6.37 13.41 11.17
C LYS A 139 -6.24 11.89 11.27
N GLY A 140 -6.00 11.40 12.49
CA GLY A 140 -5.88 9.96 12.76
C GLY A 140 -7.10 9.16 12.28
N GLU A 141 -8.30 9.73 12.41
CA GLU A 141 -9.55 9.11 12.00
C GLU A 141 -9.57 8.81 10.49
N GLY A 142 -9.25 9.79 9.65
CA GLY A 142 -9.23 9.62 8.19
C GLY A 142 -8.09 8.72 7.72
N LYS A 143 -6.91 8.84 8.33
CA LYS A 143 -5.76 7.98 7.99
C LYS A 143 -6.02 6.52 8.35
N ALA A 144 -6.56 6.24 9.54
CA ALA A 144 -6.96 4.89 9.95
C ALA A 144 -8.07 4.33 9.06
N PHE A 145 -9.06 5.15 8.69
CA PHE A 145 -10.12 4.74 7.78
C PHE A 145 -9.59 4.31 6.41
N ILE A 146 -8.72 5.12 5.79
CA ILE A 146 -8.12 4.81 4.48
C ILE A 146 -7.18 3.61 4.54
N ALA A 147 -6.45 3.44 5.65
CA ALA A 147 -5.58 2.30 5.85
C ALA A 147 -6.36 0.98 5.89
N ASN A 148 -7.55 1.00 6.49
CA ASN A 148 -8.39 -0.19 6.68
C ASN A 148 -9.48 -0.38 5.60
N LEU A 149 -9.66 0.57 4.68
CA LEU A 149 -10.73 0.56 3.66
C LEU A 149 -10.75 -0.73 2.81
N GLY A 150 -9.58 -1.28 2.50
CA GLY A 150 -9.45 -2.55 1.78
C GLY A 150 -10.19 -3.70 2.45
N VAL A 151 -9.98 -3.83 3.76
CA VAL A 151 -10.66 -4.85 4.59
C VAL A 151 -12.14 -4.54 4.70
N LEU A 152 -12.52 -3.28 4.98
CA LEU A 152 -13.93 -2.90 5.13
C LEU A 152 -14.77 -3.22 3.90
N MET A 153 -14.22 -2.97 2.70
CA MET A 153 -14.91 -3.27 1.46
C MET A 153 -14.90 -4.76 1.11
N SER A 154 -13.92 -5.53 1.61
CA SER A 154 -13.87 -6.98 1.40
C SER A 154 -14.95 -7.75 2.17
N VAL A 155 -15.49 -7.18 3.25
CA VAL A 155 -16.48 -7.82 4.15
C VAL A 155 -17.94 -7.65 3.67
N GLN A 156 -18.14 -7.25 2.41
CA GLN A 156 -19.43 -6.94 1.77
C GLN A 156 -20.19 -5.78 2.45
N GLY A 157 -20.93 -4.99 1.66
CA GLY A 157 -21.64 -3.79 2.12
C GLY A 157 -22.50 -3.18 1.01
N SER A 158 -23.58 -2.47 1.39
CA SER A 158 -24.52 -1.85 0.44
C SER A 158 -23.82 -0.88 -0.53
N TYR A 159 -22.73 -0.25 -0.09
CA TYR A 159 -21.91 0.64 -0.92
C TYR A 159 -21.11 -0.13 -1.98
N VAL A 160 -20.61 -1.33 -1.64
CA VAL A 160 -19.85 -2.19 -2.56
C VAL A 160 -20.77 -2.75 -3.64
N GLU A 161 -22.01 -3.12 -3.29
CA GLU A 161 -23.04 -3.55 -4.23
C GLU A 161 -23.37 -2.44 -5.24
N GLN A 162 -23.54 -1.20 -4.78
CA GLN A 162 -23.77 -0.05 -5.66
C GLN A 162 -22.64 0.18 -6.67
N ILE A 163 -21.38 0.01 -6.23
CA ILE A 163 -20.22 0.07 -7.13
C ILE A 163 -20.28 -1.06 -8.15
N GLY A 164 -20.62 -2.28 -7.72
CA GLY A 164 -20.68 -3.46 -8.58
C GLY A 164 -21.65 -3.30 -9.77
N HIS A 165 -22.77 -2.61 -9.59
CA HIS A 165 -23.74 -2.37 -10.67
C HIS A 165 -23.21 -1.52 -11.83
N ASN A 166 -22.23 -0.64 -11.58
CA ASN A 166 -21.62 0.20 -12.62
C ASN A 166 -20.16 0.54 -12.30
N PHE A 167 -19.33 -0.48 -12.17
CA PHE A 167 -17.94 -0.30 -11.76
C PHE A 167 -17.15 0.55 -12.77
N GLN A 168 -17.38 0.36 -14.06
CA GLN A 168 -16.69 1.13 -15.11
C GLN A 168 -16.99 2.63 -15.01
N GLY A 169 -18.26 3.01 -14.82
CA GLY A 169 -18.65 4.41 -14.64
C GLY A 169 -18.11 5.02 -13.35
N PHE A 170 -18.09 4.23 -12.27
CA PHE A 170 -17.46 4.61 -11.00
C PHE A 170 -15.96 4.86 -11.16
N ALA A 171 -15.23 3.90 -11.74
CA ALA A 171 -13.79 4.00 -11.99
C ALA A 171 -13.46 5.18 -12.90
N GLN A 172 -14.26 5.45 -13.93
CA GLN A 172 -14.07 6.60 -14.80
C GLN A 172 -14.20 7.93 -14.04
N THR A 173 -15.16 8.03 -13.13
CA THR A 173 -15.34 9.22 -12.29
C THR A 173 -14.13 9.45 -11.39
N VAL A 174 -13.64 8.39 -10.75
CA VAL A 174 -12.42 8.42 -9.94
C VAL A 174 -11.21 8.85 -10.77
N PHE A 175 -10.95 8.17 -11.88
CA PHE A 175 -9.76 8.42 -12.68
C PHE A 175 -9.78 9.78 -13.37
N ARG A 176 -10.95 10.38 -13.62
CA ARG A 176 -11.05 11.77 -14.09
C ARG A 176 -10.51 12.75 -13.05
N GLY A 177 -10.88 12.59 -11.78
CA GLY A 177 -10.34 13.42 -10.71
C GLY A 177 -8.86 13.16 -10.48
N TYR A 178 -8.44 11.89 -10.50
CA TYR A 178 -7.03 11.50 -10.44
C TYR A 178 -6.19 12.16 -11.55
N ALA A 179 -6.61 12.03 -12.81
CA ALA A 179 -5.89 12.54 -13.97
C ALA A 179 -5.77 14.06 -13.93
N ARG A 180 -6.83 14.76 -13.50
CA ARG A 180 -6.80 16.22 -13.33
C ARG A 180 -5.81 16.66 -12.26
N ARG A 181 -5.83 16.03 -11.08
CA ARG A 181 -4.93 16.40 -9.96
C ARG A 181 -3.47 16.02 -10.20
N ASN A 182 -3.23 14.95 -10.97
CA ASN A 182 -1.89 14.45 -11.26
C ASN A 182 -1.41 14.81 -12.67
N ALA A 183 -2.05 15.79 -13.33
CA ALA A 183 -1.77 16.12 -14.71
C ALA A 183 -0.28 16.46 -14.96
N ASP A 184 0.38 17.13 -14.03
CA ASP A 184 1.82 17.43 -14.13
C ASP A 184 2.68 16.17 -14.05
N LYS A 185 2.40 15.28 -13.08
CA LYS A 185 3.13 14.01 -12.94
C LYS A 185 2.93 13.11 -14.16
N LEU A 186 1.70 13.03 -14.66
CA LEU A 186 1.37 12.28 -15.87
C LEU A 186 2.09 12.84 -17.10
N TYR A 187 2.17 14.16 -17.22
CA TYR A 187 2.93 14.80 -18.29
C TYR A 187 4.43 14.55 -18.17
N VAL A 188 5.02 14.67 -16.98
CA VAL A 188 6.43 14.35 -16.74
C VAL A 188 6.73 12.91 -17.14
N ARG A 189 5.82 11.97 -16.83
CA ARG A 189 5.98 10.58 -17.22
C ARG A 189 6.06 10.37 -18.74
N LEU A 190 5.23 11.08 -19.52
CA LEU A 190 5.36 11.12 -20.99
C LEU A 190 6.75 11.64 -21.40
N GLN A 191 7.22 12.72 -20.76
CA GLN A 191 8.53 13.31 -21.05
C GLN A 191 9.71 12.42 -20.66
N THR A 192 9.58 11.58 -19.64
CA THR A 192 10.69 10.72 -19.17
C THR A 192 10.68 9.33 -19.79
N GLU A 193 9.52 8.75 -20.08
CA GLU A 193 9.41 7.37 -20.55
C GLU A 193 9.32 7.27 -22.09
N VAL A 194 8.78 8.29 -22.78
CA VAL A 194 8.52 8.21 -24.24
C VAL A 194 9.44 9.11 -25.05
N ILE A 195 9.64 10.35 -24.62
CA ILE A 195 10.42 11.32 -25.40
C ILE A 195 11.87 10.87 -25.64
N PRO A 196 12.60 10.30 -24.66
CA PRO A 196 13.96 9.82 -24.91
C PRO A 196 14.00 8.70 -25.94
N LEU A 197 13.06 7.75 -25.86
CA LEU A 197 12.93 6.67 -26.84
C LEU A 197 12.64 7.21 -28.25
N PHE A 198 11.73 8.19 -28.34
CA PHE A 198 11.45 8.87 -29.60
C PHE A 198 12.69 9.61 -30.15
N ASP A 199 13.48 10.26 -29.29
CA ASP A 199 14.67 11.01 -29.70
C ASP A 199 15.80 10.12 -30.20
N ASP A 200 15.94 8.92 -29.65
CA ASP A 200 16.82 7.89 -30.17
C ASP A 200 16.36 7.43 -31.57
N ILE A 201 15.06 7.12 -31.72
CA ILE A 201 14.48 6.71 -33.02
C ILE A 201 14.64 7.82 -34.06
N ALA A 202 14.38 9.08 -33.69
CA ALA A 202 14.49 10.22 -34.61
C ALA A 202 15.93 10.45 -35.07
N ARG A 203 16.92 10.28 -34.17
CA ARG A 203 18.34 10.35 -34.54
C ARG A 203 18.74 9.25 -35.51
N GLU A 204 18.37 8.01 -35.24
CA GLU A 204 18.66 6.89 -36.15
C GLU A 204 17.93 7.04 -37.49
N TYR A 205 16.70 7.55 -37.48
CA TYR A 205 15.96 7.83 -38.71
C TYR A 205 16.70 8.83 -39.61
N VAL A 206 17.22 9.92 -39.05
CA VAL A 206 17.99 10.92 -39.82
C VAL A 206 19.24 10.29 -40.43
N ARG A 207 19.94 9.44 -39.66
CA ARG A 207 21.13 8.71 -40.13
C ARG A 207 20.79 7.76 -41.28
N ILE A 208 19.78 6.92 -41.11
CA ILE A 208 19.30 5.97 -42.11
C ILE A 208 18.83 6.68 -43.38
N GLU A 209 18.12 7.79 -43.25
CA GLU A 209 17.62 8.54 -44.40
C GLU A 209 18.76 9.21 -45.20
N ALA A 210 19.81 9.68 -44.51
CA ALA A 210 21.03 10.15 -45.19
C ALA A 210 21.71 9.02 -45.96
N LEU A 211 21.81 7.82 -45.38
CA LEU A 211 22.36 6.64 -46.04
C LEU A 211 21.52 6.17 -47.23
N ARG A 212 20.19 6.22 -47.13
CA ARG A 212 19.26 5.93 -48.25
C ARG A 212 19.48 6.88 -49.41
N ARG A 213 19.63 8.18 -49.13
CA ARG A 213 19.91 9.20 -50.17
C ARG A 213 21.29 9.03 -50.81
N ALA A 214 22.27 8.58 -50.03
CA ALA A 214 23.61 8.26 -50.52
C ALA A 214 23.69 6.93 -51.31
N GLY A 215 22.60 6.16 -51.41
CA GLY A 215 22.56 4.89 -52.12
C GLY A 215 23.22 3.72 -51.36
N ALA A 216 23.46 3.86 -50.06
CA ALA A 216 24.10 2.83 -49.25
C ALA A 216 23.19 1.59 -49.08
N THR A 217 23.73 0.40 -49.33
CA THR A 217 23.02 -0.88 -49.19
C THR A 217 22.63 -1.16 -47.75
N GLY A 218 21.54 -1.92 -47.52
CA GLY A 218 21.10 -2.34 -46.18
C GLY A 218 20.10 -1.40 -45.49
N ASN A 219 19.89 -0.19 -45.99
CA ASN A 219 19.05 0.82 -45.34
C ASN A 219 17.60 0.87 -45.89
N LYS A 220 17.15 -0.16 -46.61
CA LYS A 220 15.79 -0.20 -47.16
C LYS A 220 14.75 -0.36 -46.04
N ARG A 221 13.51 0.08 -46.30
CA ARG A 221 12.43 -0.06 -45.34
C ARG A 221 12.25 -1.52 -44.95
N LYS A 222 12.19 -1.81 -43.65
CA LYS A 222 11.98 -3.14 -43.09
C LYS A 222 10.87 -3.07 -42.05
N ALA A 223 9.77 -3.77 -42.29
CA ALA A 223 8.65 -3.78 -41.35
C ALA A 223 9.09 -4.37 -40.00
N LEU A 224 8.53 -3.82 -38.90
CA LEU A 224 8.69 -4.43 -37.59
C LEU A 224 8.03 -5.81 -37.60
N ALA A 225 8.69 -6.79 -37.00
CA ALA A 225 8.08 -8.09 -36.80
C ALA A 225 6.82 -7.92 -35.93
N PRO A 226 5.69 -8.57 -36.28
CA PRO A 226 4.54 -8.58 -35.41
C PRO A 226 4.93 -9.22 -34.07
N PRO A 227 4.43 -8.71 -32.94
CA PRO A 227 4.67 -9.35 -31.65
C PRO A 227 4.08 -10.77 -31.71
N SER A 228 4.91 -11.80 -31.60
CA SER A 228 4.43 -13.18 -31.54
C SER A 228 4.05 -13.53 -30.11
N VAL A 229 2.90 -14.18 -29.94
CA VAL A 229 2.35 -14.56 -28.62
C VAL A 229 3.20 -15.65 -27.94
N ALA A 230 4.12 -16.29 -28.68
CA ALA A 230 4.81 -17.51 -28.26
C ALA A 230 6.16 -17.29 -27.55
N THR A 231 6.63 -16.06 -27.32
CA THR A 231 7.94 -15.87 -26.67
C THR A 231 8.02 -14.55 -25.90
N GLN A 232 7.79 -14.61 -24.58
CA GLN A 232 7.93 -13.48 -23.63
C GLN A 232 9.38 -12.95 -23.46
N GLN A 233 10.31 -13.32 -24.35
CA GLN A 233 11.75 -12.98 -24.25
C GLN A 233 12.35 -12.35 -25.51
N GLN A 234 11.56 -11.92 -26.49
CA GLN A 234 12.12 -11.10 -27.57
C GLN A 234 12.57 -9.74 -27.04
N ALA A 235 13.84 -9.40 -27.32
CA ALA A 235 14.39 -8.08 -27.06
C ALA A 235 13.48 -7.01 -27.71
N LEU A 236 13.18 -5.95 -26.96
CA LEU A 236 12.45 -4.79 -27.48
C LEU A 236 13.12 -4.30 -28.78
N PRO A 237 12.35 -3.95 -29.83
CA PRO A 237 12.93 -3.46 -31.07
C PRO A 237 13.84 -2.26 -30.78
N SER A 238 15.00 -2.23 -31.41
CA SER A 238 15.97 -1.15 -31.24
C SER A 238 15.47 0.14 -31.90
N ALA A 239 16.09 1.27 -31.57
CA ALA A 239 15.81 2.55 -32.24
C ALA A 239 16.04 2.45 -33.76
N GLU A 240 17.04 1.69 -34.19
CA GLU A 240 17.33 1.39 -35.60
C GLU A 240 16.19 0.60 -36.26
N ASP A 241 15.64 -0.42 -35.59
CA ASP A 241 14.53 -1.22 -36.13
C ASP A 241 13.28 -0.36 -36.35
N TYR A 242 12.96 0.51 -35.39
CA TYR A 242 11.88 1.48 -35.52
C TYR A 242 12.13 2.46 -36.67
N ALA A 243 13.34 3.01 -36.77
CA ALA A 243 13.72 3.94 -37.83
C ALA A 243 13.69 3.31 -39.23
N LEU A 244 14.10 2.04 -39.37
CA LEU A 244 14.03 1.30 -40.62
C LEU A 244 12.59 1.00 -41.05
N ALA A 245 11.67 0.84 -40.10
CA ALA A 245 10.26 0.57 -40.38
C ALA A 245 9.47 1.80 -40.82
N MET A 246 9.90 2.99 -40.40
CA MET A 246 9.23 4.24 -40.74
C MET A 246 9.27 4.56 -42.26
N PRO A 247 8.25 5.25 -42.79
CA PRO A 247 8.24 5.77 -44.15
C PRO A 247 9.45 6.68 -44.43
N SER A 248 9.94 6.70 -45.67
CA SER A 248 11.01 7.63 -46.09
C SER A 248 10.48 9.07 -46.29
N GLY A 249 11.38 10.04 -46.31
CA GLY A 249 11.05 11.44 -46.61
C GLY A 249 10.38 12.24 -45.49
N LEU A 250 10.37 11.76 -44.24
CA LEU A 250 9.82 12.50 -43.11
C LEU A 250 10.78 13.65 -42.73
N ARG A 251 10.30 14.90 -42.80
CA ARG A 251 11.13 16.10 -42.64
C ARG A 251 11.04 16.77 -41.27
N THR A 252 10.04 16.42 -40.46
CA THR A 252 9.79 17.08 -39.16
C THR A 252 9.66 16.04 -38.06
N ARG A 253 10.04 16.43 -36.83
CA ARG A 253 9.84 15.58 -35.64
C ARG A 253 8.36 15.23 -35.46
N GLN A 254 7.46 16.18 -35.75
CA GLN A 254 6.01 15.93 -35.70
C GLN A 254 5.56 14.85 -36.69
N ALA A 255 6.10 14.85 -37.92
CA ALA A 255 5.78 13.81 -38.90
C ALA A 255 6.31 12.44 -38.46
N MET A 256 7.50 12.39 -37.85
CA MET A 256 8.08 11.17 -37.29
C MET A 256 7.26 10.64 -36.11
N ALA A 257 6.87 11.50 -35.17
CA ALA A 257 6.07 11.14 -33.99
C ALA A 257 4.69 10.58 -34.34
N ASN A 258 4.13 11.00 -35.48
CA ASN A 258 2.82 10.59 -35.95
C ASN A 258 2.81 9.27 -36.76
N THR A 259 3.96 8.64 -36.95
CA THR A 259 4.03 7.34 -37.63
C THR A 259 3.39 6.23 -36.79
N ALA A 260 2.87 5.19 -37.46
CA ALA A 260 2.25 4.05 -36.77
C ALA A 260 3.26 3.32 -35.87
N GLU A 261 4.52 3.28 -36.29
CA GLU A 261 5.63 2.67 -35.57
C GLU A 261 5.91 3.38 -34.24
N VAL A 262 6.03 4.72 -34.27
CA VAL A 262 6.28 5.52 -33.05
C VAL A 262 5.05 5.55 -32.15
N ARG A 263 3.83 5.64 -32.71
CA ARG A 263 2.59 5.54 -31.93
C ARG A 263 2.43 4.16 -31.28
N GLY A 264 2.81 3.09 -31.98
CA GLY A 264 2.85 1.73 -31.44
C GLY A 264 3.84 1.58 -30.30
N MET A 265 5.03 2.19 -30.40
CA MET A 265 6.01 2.28 -29.31
C MET A 265 5.41 3.02 -28.11
N ALA A 266 4.86 4.22 -28.32
CA ALA A 266 4.27 5.02 -27.25
C ALA A 266 3.12 4.30 -26.55
N ARG A 267 2.27 3.58 -27.29
CA ARG A 267 1.20 2.75 -26.73
C ARG A 267 1.74 1.65 -25.80
N ARG A 268 2.84 1.00 -26.17
CA ARG A 268 3.49 -0.02 -25.32
C ARG A 268 4.15 0.59 -24.09
N ALA A 269 4.79 1.75 -24.23
CA ALA A 269 5.48 2.42 -23.14
C ALA A 269 4.51 3.01 -22.09
N LEU A 270 3.45 3.68 -22.55
CA LEU A 270 2.49 4.38 -21.67
C LEU A 270 1.33 3.50 -21.18
N GLY A 271 1.05 2.40 -21.86
CA GLY A 271 -0.09 1.52 -21.55
C GLY A 271 -1.41 2.31 -21.49
N PRO A 272 -2.13 2.29 -20.33
CA PRO A 272 -3.42 2.97 -20.19
C PRO A 272 -3.32 4.51 -20.22
N LEU A 273 -2.12 5.09 -20.15
CA LEU A 273 -1.93 6.54 -20.29
C LEU A 273 -1.89 7.01 -21.75
N TYR A 274 -1.77 6.10 -22.72
CA TYR A 274 -1.81 6.46 -24.13
C TYR A 274 -3.25 6.69 -24.58
N VAL A 275 -3.52 7.84 -25.21
CA VAL A 275 -4.81 8.12 -25.87
C VAL A 275 -4.61 8.03 -27.38
N GLU A 276 -5.53 7.38 -28.08
CA GLU A 276 -5.45 7.28 -29.53
C GLU A 276 -5.46 8.67 -30.18
N GLY A 277 -4.47 8.94 -31.04
CA GLY A 277 -4.28 10.25 -31.66
C GLY A 277 -3.64 11.31 -30.75
N MET A 278 -3.14 10.94 -29.57
CA MET A 278 -2.36 11.83 -28.71
C MET A 278 -1.12 12.34 -29.45
N ASP A 279 -0.90 13.66 -29.39
CA ASP A 279 0.35 14.26 -29.81
C ASP A 279 1.43 13.99 -28.76
N LEU A 280 2.43 13.18 -29.12
CA LEU A 280 3.53 12.81 -28.23
C LEU A 280 4.41 14.02 -27.89
N LEU A 281 4.47 15.02 -28.78
CA LEU A 281 5.22 16.26 -28.59
C LEU A 281 4.34 17.38 -28.05
N ALA A 282 3.15 17.05 -27.53
CA ALA A 282 2.24 18.00 -26.93
C ALA A 282 2.95 18.83 -25.84
N THR A 283 2.69 20.14 -25.88
CA THR A 283 2.98 21.02 -24.75
C THR A 283 2.16 20.58 -23.53
N ARG A 284 2.59 21.02 -22.34
CA ARG A 284 1.87 20.77 -21.09
C ARG A 284 0.38 21.15 -21.17
N THR A 285 0.06 22.27 -21.83
CA THR A 285 -1.31 22.76 -22.01
C THR A 285 -2.10 21.89 -22.97
N GLN A 286 -1.51 21.47 -24.09
CA GLN A 286 -2.15 20.54 -25.03
C GLN A 286 -2.37 19.17 -24.37
N PHE A 287 -1.45 18.71 -23.51
CA PHE A 287 -1.61 17.44 -22.80
C PHE A 287 -2.89 17.38 -21.95
N ASN A 288 -3.37 18.52 -21.44
CA ASN A 288 -4.61 18.58 -20.67
C ASN A 288 -5.85 18.10 -21.44
N THR A 289 -5.87 18.23 -22.78
CA THR A 289 -7.01 17.77 -23.59
C THR A 289 -7.15 16.25 -23.57
N TYR A 290 -6.06 15.53 -23.29
CA TYR A 290 -6.05 14.06 -23.26
C TYR A 290 -6.42 13.47 -21.90
N LEU A 291 -6.46 14.27 -20.81
CA LEU A 291 -6.70 13.75 -19.45
C LEU A 291 -8.01 12.97 -19.31
N ASN A 292 -9.07 13.39 -20.02
CA ASN A 292 -10.34 12.66 -20.00
C ASN A 292 -10.21 11.29 -20.71
N GLY A 293 -9.46 11.22 -21.81
CA GLY A 293 -9.18 9.97 -22.52
C GLY A 293 -8.29 9.03 -21.68
N ILE A 294 -7.28 9.59 -21.00
CA ILE A 294 -6.44 8.85 -20.05
C ILE A 294 -7.30 8.23 -18.96
N ALA A 295 -8.22 9.03 -18.37
CA ALA A 295 -9.11 8.53 -17.34
C ALA A 295 -10.04 7.40 -17.82
N VAL A 296 -10.54 7.48 -19.06
CA VAL A 296 -11.33 6.41 -19.69
C VAL A 296 -10.51 5.14 -19.84
N ASN A 297 -9.28 5.26 -20.35
CA ASN A 297 -8.41 4.12 -20.60
C ASN A 297 -7.99 3.45 -19.28
N MET A 298 -7.64 4.23 -18.26
CA MET A 298 -7.36 3.70 -16.92
C MET A 298 -8.57 2.99 -16.30
N ALA A 299 -9.78 3.54 -16.47
CA ALA A 299 -11.00 2.90 -15.97
C ALA A 299 -11.29 1.58 -16.70
N SER A 300 -11.11 1.56 -18.02
CA SER A 300 -11.29 0.36 -18.83
C SER A 300 -10.25 -0.71 -18.47
N ASP A 301 -8.99 -0.32 -18.31
CA ASP A 301 -7.88 -1.21 -17.95
C ASP A 301 -8.16 -1.92 -16.61
N VAL A 302 -8.54 -1.15 -15.58
CA VAL A 302 -8.90 -1.69 -14.26
C VAL A 302 -10.18 -2.53 -14.31
N ALA A 303 -11.20 -2.13 -15.08
CA ALA A 303 -12.42 -2.91 -15.23
C ALA A 303 -12.20 -4.23 -16.00
N SER A 304 -11.20 -4.27 -16.88
CA SER A 304 -10.81 -5.46 -17.64
C SER A 304 -9.75 -6.32 -16.95
N THR A 305 -9.23 -5.87 -15.80
CA THR A 305 -8.23 -6.63 -15.04
C THR A 305 -8.81 -7.99 -14.68
N ASP A 306 -8.05 -9.06 -14.94
CA ASP A 306 -8.47 -10.42 -14.61
C ASP A 306 -8.76 -10.51 -13.10
N VAL A 307 -10.05 -10.57 -12.81
CA VAL A 307 -10.59 -10.56 -11.46
C VAL A 307 -10.09 -11.75 -10.65
N HIS A 308 -9.75 -12.86 -11.32
CA HIS A 308 -9.25 -14.10 -10.70
C HIS A 308 -7.78 -14.37 -11.02
N GLY A 309 -7.09 -13.41 -11.62
CA GLY A 309 -5.71 -13.54 -12.08
C GLY A 309 -4.68 -13.13 -11.04
N ALA A 310 -3.40 -13.33 -11.36
CA ALA A 310 -2.28 -12.98 -10.49
C ALA A 310 -2.22 -11.48 -10.11
N GLN A 311 -2.78 -10.60 -10.94
CA GLN A 311 -2.81 -9.16 -10.69
C GLN A 311 -3.80 -8.76 -9.59
N SER A 312 -5.00 -9.35 -9.56
CA SER A 312 -5.97 -9.06 -8.49
C SER A 312 -5.46 -9.57 -7.14
N LEU A 313 -4.84 -10.75 -7.11
CA LEU A 313 -4.20 -11.30 -5.91
C LEU A 313 -3.07 -10.40 -5.41
N SER A 314 -2.26 -9.83 -6.30
CA SER A 314 -1.20 -8.88 -5.90
C SER A 314 -1.77 -7.60 -5.29
N VAL A 315 -2.86 -7.06 -5.86
CA VAL A 315 -3.57 -5.91 -5.27
C VAL A 315 -4.12 -6.29 -3.90
N LEU A 316 -4.75 -7.45 -3.76
CA LEU A 316 -5.30 -7.94 -2.50
C LEU A 316 -4.23 -8.06 -1.41
N LYS A 317 -3.09 -8.70 -1.71
CA LYS A 317 -1.94 -8.82 -0.79
C LYS A 317 -1.49 -7.45 -0.29
N ASN A 318 -1.35 -6.49 -1.20
CA ASN A 318 -0.97 -5.12 -0.85
C ASN A 318 -2.02 -4.41 0.01
N MET A 319 -3.32 -4.68 -0.22
CA MET A 319 -4.40 -4.09 0.57
C MET A 319 -4.52 -4.68 1.98
N TRP A 320 -4.11 -5.94 2.18
CA TRP A 320 -4.11 -6.60 3.49
C TRP A 320 -2.85 -6.34 4.30
N PHE A 321 -1.70 -6.12 3.63
CA PHE A 321 -0.42 -5.87 4.29
C PHE A 321 -0.48 -4.69 5.28
N VAL A 322 -1.04 -3.54 4.86
CA VAL A 322 -1.10 -2.34 5.70
C VAL A 322 -1.98 -2.53 6.94
N PRO A 323 -3.25 -2.95 6.83
CA PRO A 323 -4.10 -3.26 7.99
C PRO A 323 -3.48 -4.30 8.92
N TRP A 324 -2.89 -5.37 8.39
CA TRP A 324 -2.22 -6.39 9.20
C TRP A 324 -1.04 -5.83 9.98
N SER A 325 -0.20 -5.04 9.32
CA SER A 325 0.99 -4.44 9.93
C SER A 325 0.61 -3.46 11.04
N LEU A 326 -0.45 -2.68 10.85
CA LEU A 326 -0.96 -1.77 11.88
C LEU A 326 -1.53 -2.54 13.06
N LEU A 327 -2.35 -3.56 12.81
CA LEU A 327 -2.95 -4.41 13.84
C LEU A 327 -1.89 -5.15 14.66
N SER A 328 -0.88 -5.70 13.98
CA SER A 328 0.30 -6.27 14.61
C SER A 328 1.05 -5.23 15.45
N GLY A 329 1.30 -4.04 14.90
CA GLY A 329 1.93 -2.93 15.61
C GLY A 329 1.18 -2.55 16.88
N LEU A 330 -0.16 -2.50 16.85
CA LEU A 330 -1.00 -2.28 18.04
C LEU A 330 -0.81 -3.37 19.10
N PHE A 331 -0.82 -4.64 18.67
CA PHE A 331 -0.60 -5.76 19.56
C PHE A 331 0.80 -5.73 20.21
N MET A 332 1.84 -5.45 19.41
CA MET A 332 3.22 -5.32 19.92
C MET A 332 3.38 -4.11 20.84
N GLY A 333 2.74 -2.99 20.52
CA GLY A 333 2.65 -1.83 21.40
C GLY A 333 2.02 -2.18 22.74
N ALA A 334 0.90 -2.92 22.73
CA ALA A 334 0.24 -3.40 23.94
C ALA A 334 1.16 -4.31 24.78
N LEU A 335 1.90 -5.23 24.14
CA LEU A 335 2.90 -6.07 24.81
C LEU A 335 4.00 -5.23 25.48
N ASN A 336 4.53 -4.23 24.78
CA ASN A 336 5.58 -3.36 25.30
C ASN A 336 5.08 -2.48 26.46
N ILE A 337 3.87 -1.93 26.38
CA ILE A 337 3.23 -1.18 27.48
C ILE A 337 3.02 -2.09 28.69
N ALA A 338 2.50 -3.30 28.49
CA ALA A 338 2.35 -4.28 29.56
C ALA A 338 3.71 -4.59 30.21
N GLY A 339 4.77 -4.73 29.41
CA GLY A 339 6.15 -4.85 29.87
C GLY A 339 6.60 -3.69 30.76
N LEU A 340 6.38 -2.45 30.32
CA LEU A 340 6.76 -1.25 31.10
C LEU A 340 5.99 -1.13 32.42
N LEU A 341 4.68 -1.39 32.40
CA LEU A 341 3.84 -1.38 33.59
C LEU A 341 4.26 -2.45 34.59
N LEU A 342 4.56 -3.66 34.11
CA LEU A 342 5.08 -4.72 34.96
C LEU A 342 6.42 -4.32 35.59
N SER A 343 7.31 -3.65 34.84
CA SER A 343 8.63 -3.23 35.34
C SER A 343 8.55 -2.18 36.44
N THR A 344 7.68 -1.19 36.26
CA THR A 344 7.45 -0.14 37.27
C THR A 344 6.82 -0.70 38.54
N ILE A 345 5.90 -1.66 38.42
CA ILE A 345 5.27 -2.35 39.57
C ILE A 345 6.26 -3.27 40.29
N GLU A 346 7.18 -3.91 39.56
CA GLU A 346 8.19 -4.80 40.15
C GLU A 346 9.30 -4.02 40.87
N GLN A 347 9.66 -2.83 40.39
CA GLN A 347 10.58 -1.91 41.07
C GLN A 347 9.97 -1.34 42.38
N ARG A 348 8.66 -1.13 42.42
CA ARG A 348 7.92 -0.68 43.63
C ARG A 348 7.45 -1.89 44.44
N ALA A 349 8.36 -2.51 45.19
CA ALA A 349 8.18 -3.76 45.92
C ALA A 349 7.23 -3.73 47.14
N PHE A 350 6.02 -3.16 47.06
CA PHE A 350 5.12 -3.06 48.23
C PHE A 350 3.68 -3.58 48.07
N ILE A 351 3.28 -4.17 46.93
CA ILE A 351 1.89 -4.64 46.79
C ILE A 351 1.83 -6.02 46.13
N HIS A 352 2.18 -7.06 46.88
CA HIS A 352 2.15 -8.44 46.37
C HIS A 352 0.71 -8.94 46.10
N LYS A 353 -0.28 -8.51 46.90
CA LYS A 353 -1.69 -8.96 46.78
C LYS A 353 -2.52 -8.27 45.68
N ARG A 354 -2.12 -7.10 45.14
CA ARG A 354 -2.86 -6.41 44.05
C ARG A 354 -2.19 -6.52 42.68
N ARG A 355 -1.07 -7.23 42.54
CA ARG A 355 -0.36 -7.39 41.25
C ARG A 355 -1.23 -7.99 40.15
N VAL A 356 -2.06 -8.98 40.48
CA VAL A 356 -2.97 -9.61 39.50
C VAL A 356 -4.09 -8.64 39.08
N ALA A 357 -4.69 -7.93 40.05
CA ALA A 357 -5.73 -6.95 39.78
C ALA A 357 -5.22 -5.75 38.97
N LEU A 358 -4.00 -5.26 39.25
CA LEU A 358 -3.35 -4.19 38.49
C LEU A 358 -2.93 -4.64 37.08
N ARG A 359 -2.49 -5.90 36.91
CA ARG A 359 -2.21 -6.49 35.59
C ARG A 359 -3.48 -6.58 34.75
N ALA A 360 -4.57 -7.06 35.34
CA ALA A 360 -5.87 -7.09 34.70
C ALA A 360 -6.34 -5.66 34.36
N ALA A 361 -6.24 -4.72 35.29
CA ALA A 361 -6.62 -3.32 35.06
C ALA A 361 -5.81 -2.66 33.94
N ALA A 362 -4.50 -2.91 33.85
CA ALA A 362 -3.66 -2.41 32.77
C ALA A 362 -4.05 -2.96 31.39
N VAL A 363 -4.25 -4.28 31.30
CA VAL A 363 -4.71 -4.92 30.05
C VAL A 363 -6.10 -4.41 29.67
N ILE A 364 -7.00 -4.30 30.64
CA ILE A 364 -8.33 -3.71 30.45
C ILE A 364 -8.21 -2.27 29.96
N LEU A 365 -7.33 -1.44 30.53
CA LEU A 365 -7.18 -0.04 30.10
C LEU A 365 -6.69 0.05 28.65
N ILE A 366 -5.72 -0.77 28.25
CA ILE A 366 -5.17 -0.79 26.88
C ILE A 366 -6.20 -1.29 25.86
N VAL A 367 -7.05 -2.24 26.24
CA VAL A 367 -8.09 -2.81 25.35
C VAL A 367 -9.35 -1.92 25.32
N VAL A 368 -9.77 -1.39 26.46
CA VAL A 368 -11.05 -0.70 26.65
C VAL A 368 -10.97 0.79 26.34
N VAL A 369 -9.86 1.48 26.62
CA VAL A 369 -9.77 2.92 26.31
C VAL A 369 -9.93 3.22 24.82
N PRO A 370 -9.33 2.46 23.88
CA PRO A 370 -9.59 2.64 22.46
C PRO A 370 -11.06 2.44 22.05
N LEU A 371 -11.77 1.54 22.74
CA LEU A 371 -13.21 1.32 22.52
C LEU A 371 -14.05 2.52 22.99
N LEU A 372 -13.60 3.22 24.03
CA LEU A 372 -14.29 4.38 24.61
C LEU A 372 -13.96 5.70 23.91
N ALA A 373 -12.72 5.86 23.40
CA ALA A 373 -12.27 7.08 22.74
C ALA A 373 -13.05 7.37 21.45
N GLY A 374 -13.56 6.31 20.78
CA GLY A 374 -14.38 6.42 19.59
C GLY A 374 -13.62 6.97 18.37
N ASN A 375 -14.13 6.67 17.18
CA ASN A 375 -13.64 7.25 15.93
C ASN A 375 -14.83 7.92 15.24
N ALA A 376 -14.71 9.23 14.94
CA ALA A 376 -15.79 10.03 14.38
C ALA A 376 -16.29 9.51 13.03
N ILE A 377 -15.42 8.87 12.23
CA ILE A 377 -15.81 8.21 10.99
C ILE A 377 -16.65 6.97 11.28
N ILE A 378 -16.23 6.10 12.21
CA ILE A 378 -16.98 4.89 12.58
C ILE A 378 -18.35 5.25 13.17
N GLN A 379 -18.41 6.34 13.94
CA GLN A 379 -19.65 6.82 14.56
C GLN A 379 -20.59 7.51 13.57
N SER A 380 -20.13 7.84 12.36
CA SER A 380 -20.94 8.55 11.37
C SER A 380 -22.13 7.70 10.87
N PRO A 381 -23.29 8.31 10.59
CA PRO A 381 -24.45 7.60 10.04
C PRO A 381 -24.17 6.93 8.69
N GLY A 382 -23.31 7.54 7.87
CA GLY A 382 -22.92 7.00 6.57
C GLY A 382 -22.08 5.74 6.69
N TYR A 383 -21.20 5.66 7.69
CA TYR A 383 -20.37 4.47 7.91
C TYR A 383 -21.22 3.23 8.20
N ARG A 384 -22.17 3.35 9.14
CA ARG A 384 -23.11 2.25 9.47
C ARG A 384 -23.96 1.84 8.27
N THR A 385 -24.30 2.77 7.40
CA THR A 385 -25.13 2.49 6.21
C THR A 385 -24.31 1.81 5.11
N ALA A 386 -23.12 2.36 4.80
CA ALA A 386 -22.23 1.87 3.75
C ALA A 386 -21.69 0.47 4.05
N PHE A 387 -21.42 0.19 5.33
CA PHE A 387 -20.79 -1.03 5.82
C PHE A 387 -21.71 -1.86 6.73
N LYS A 388 -23.03 -1.73 6.57
CA LYS A 388 -24.07 -2.33 7.44
C LYS A 388 -23.92 -3.83 7.68
N SER A 389 -23.44 -4.59 6.69
CA SER A 389 -23.19 -6.04 6.81
C SER A 389 -21.97 -6.38 7.66
N ILE A 390 -21.06 -5.45 7.92
CA ILE A 390 -19.97 -5.64 8.90
C ILE A 390 -20.54 -5.85 10.32
N GLU A 391 -21.69 -5.23 10.65
CA GLU A 391 -22.38 -5.48 11.92
C GLU A 391 -23.06 -6.86 11.98
N ALA A 392 -23.29 -7.51 10.83
CA ALA A 392 -23.99 -8.79 10.69
C ALA A 392 -23.10 -9.98 10.26
N GLY A 393 -21.84 -9.73 9.83
CA GLY A 393 -20.86 -10.73 9.41
C GLY A 393 -20.22 -11.47 10.60
N PRO A 394 -19.13 -12.26 10.39
CA PRO A 394 -18.45 -12.92 11.50
C PRO A 394 -17.94 -11.86 12.49
N THR A 395 -18.69 -11.73 13.59
CA THR A 395 -18.72 -10.60 14.53
C THR A 395 -17.36 -10.26 15.13
N LEU A 396 -16.45 -11.23 15.16
CA LEU A 396 -15.08 -11.08 15.66
C LEU A 396 -14.18 -10.25 14.74
N MET A 397 -14.14 -10.50 13.44
CA MET A 397 -13.23 -9.79 12.53
C MET A 397 -13.64 -8.32 12.36
N ALA A 398 -14.93 -8.07 12.19
CA ALA A 398 -15.53 -6.75 12.19
C ALA A 398 -15.16 -5.94 13.44
N GLY A 399 -15.36 -6.54 14.62
CA GLY A 399 -15.06 -5.91 15.90
C GLY A 399 -13.58 -5.60 16.08
N VAL A 400 -12.69 -6.51 15.65
CA VAL A 400 -11.24 -6.33 15.71
C VAL A 400 -10.78 -5.16 14.84
N PHE A 401 -11.31 -5.00 13.62
CA PHE A 401 -10.95 -3.87 12.75
C PHE A 401 -11.57 -2.54 13.18
N HIS A 402 -12.78 -2.53 13.75
CA HIS A 402 -13.32 -1.31 14.37
C HIS A 402 -12.48 -0.86 15.57
N TRP A 403 -12.06 -1.82 16.40
CA TRP A 403 -11.13 -1.56 17.48
C TRP A 403 -9.79 -1.01 16.95
N ALA A 404 -9.21 -1.66 15.94
CA ALA A 404 -7.95 -1.25 15.34
C ALA A 404 -8.02 0.17 14.79
N MET A 405 -9.05 0.51 14.01
CA MET A 405 -9.24 1.87 13.48
C MET A 405 -9.43 2.93 14.58
N SER A 406 -10.06 2.58 15.71
CA SER A 406 -10.22 3.51 16.82
C SER A 406 -8.92 3.69 17.59
N ALA A 407 -8.19 2.61 17.83
CA ALA A 407 -6.88 2.62 18.48
C ALA A 407 -5.83 3.35 17.65
N GLU A 408 -5.76 3.07 16.34
CA GLU A 408 -4.87 3.73 15.38
C GLU A 408 -5.12 5.23 15.32
N ALA A 409 -6.38 5.65 15.19
CA ALA A 409 -6.74 7.06 15.13
C ALA A 409 -6.33 7.79 16.41
N MET A 410 -6.65 7.22 17.58
CA MET A 410 -6.28 7.77 18.88
C MET A 410 -4.75 7.87 19.03
N LEU A 411 -4.03 6.77 18.76
CA LEU A 411 -2.58 6.75 18.89
C LEU A 411 -1.90 7.71 17.93
N TYR A 412 -2.37 7.78 16.68
CA TYR A 412 -1.85 8.74 15.70
C TYR A 412 -2.04 10.18 16.17
N ASN A 413 -3.22 10.53 16.67
CA ASN A 413 -3.49 11.89 17.17
C ASN A 413 -2.64 12.23 18.41
N LEU A 414 -2.29 11.23 19.22
CA LEU A 414 -1.38 11.39 20.36
C LEU A 414 0.09 11.51 19.94
N THR A 415 0.51 10.80 18.89
CA THR A 415 1.91 10.79 18.44
C THR A 415 2.22 11.90 17.46
N ARG A 416 1.26 12.36 16.65
CA ARG A 416 1.47 13.42 15.64
C ARG A 416 2.19 14.67 16.18
N PRO A 417 1.82 15.26 17.34
CA PRO A 417 2.50 16.46 17.85
C PRO A 417 3.93 16.20 18.31
N LEU A 418 4.28 14.95 18.61
CA LEU A 418 5.60 14.55 19.11
C LEU A 418 6.58 14.24 17.97
N LEU A 419 6.10 14.10 16.74
CA LEU A 419 6.86 13.48 15.66
C LEU A 419 7.22 14.41 14.50
N ASP A 420 6.73 15.65 14.46
CA ASP A 420 6.82 16.51 13.26
C ASP A 420 6.54 15.70 11.96
N ALA A 421 5.61 14.75 12.04
CA ALA A 421 5.39 13.74 11.02
C ALA A 421 4.48 14.28 9.91
N GLU A 422 4.95 15.30 9.20
CA GLU A 422 4.44 15.76 7.90
C GLU A 422 5.50 15.67 6.81
#